data_AF-A0AAN5YHL8-F1
#
_entry.id   AF-A0AAN5YHL8-F1
#
_cell.length_a   1.000
_cell.length_b   1.000
_cell.length_c   1.000
_cell.angle_alpha   90.00
_cell.angle_beta   90.00
_cell.angle_gamma   90.00
#
_symmetry.space_group_name_H-M   'P 1'
#
loop_
_entity.id
_entity.type
_entity.pdbx_description
1 polymer ?
#
loop_
_entity_poly.entity_id
_entity_poly.type
_entity_poly.pdbx_seq_one_letter_code
_entity_poly.pdbx_strand_id
1 'polypeptide(L)'
;MTKDIRHTSYISRLQTLPNLDSSSKRTLLCSIATDITATFICISKNIENGTLSDEHTASIESVIDIIKGTEVSHRRMLERKVKRYARLTRRLKSEREWMRREFGELVKRADAVNLRWSKRVRDLEVVNKAMRRELVKGKQ
;
A
#
# COMPACT_ATOMS: atom_id res chain seq x y z
N MET A 1 -47.58 -28.61 17.87
CA MET A 1 -46.32 -28.78 17.12
C MET A 1 -45.70 -27.41 16.88
N THR A 2 -44.92 -26.93 17.83
CA THR A 2 -44.13 -25.70 17.71
C THR A 2 -42.89 -26.03 16.89
N LYS A 3 -42.83 -25.53 15.65
CA LYS A 3 -41.62 -25.60 14.83
C LYS A 3 -40.55 -24.79 15.55
N ASP A 4 -39.57 -25.48 16.08
CA ASP A 4 -38.34 -24.93 16.63
C ASP A 4 -37.57 -24.27 15.48
N ILE A 5 -37.84 -22.99 15.24
CA ILE A 5 -37.06 -22.16 14.32
C ILE A 5 -35.73 -21.95 15.03
N ARG A 6 -34.80 -22.88 14.78
CA ARG A 6 -33.39 -22.71 15.12
C ARG A 6 -32.87 -21.48 14.40
N HIS A 7 -33.08 -20.31 15.01
CA HIS A 7 -32.40 -19.08 14.62
C HIS A 7 -30.90 -19.36 14.76
N THR A 8 -30.28 -19.66 13.63
CA THR A 8 -28.81 -19.69 13.54
C THR A 8 -28.38 -18.26 13.84
N SER A 9 -27.99 -17.99 15.09
CA SER A 9 -27.60 -16.67 15.55
C SER A 9 -26.60 -16.07 14.57
N TYR A 10 -26.71 -14.78 14.24
CA TYR A 10 -25.76 -14.09 13.37
C TYR A 10 -24.30 -14.36 13.76
N ILE A 11 -24.05 -14.55 15.06
CA ILE A 11 -22.75 -14.93 15.62
C ILE A 11 -22.24 -16.26 15.03
N SER A 12 -23.08 -17.30 14.99
CA SER A 12 -22.70 -18.60 14.43
C SER A 12 -22.44 -18.55 12.92
N ARG A 13 -23.17 -17.70 12.18
CA ARG A 13 -22.89 -17.41 10.77
C ARG A 13 -21.54 -16.69 10.62
N LEU A 14 -21.26 -15.70 11.45
CA LEU A 14 -20.01 -14.94 11.43
C LEU A 14 -18.78 -15.79 11.81
N GLN A 15 -18.92 -16.84 12.62
CA GLN A 15 -17.83 -17.77 12.94
C GLN A 15 -17.26 -18.49 11.70
N THR A 16 -18.04 -18.61 10.62
CA THR A 16 -17.58 -19.21 9.37
C THR A 16 -16.73 -18.26 8.52
N LEU A 17 -16.69 -16.96 8.83
CA LEU A 17 -15.97 -15.93 8.07
C LEU A 17 -14.53 -16.30 7.70
N PRO A 18 -13.67 -16.85 8.59
CA PRO A 18 -12.28 -17.14 8.25
C PRO A 18 -12.14 -18.13 7.10
N ASN A 19 -13.07 -19.08 6.99
CA ASN A 19 -13.02 -20.21 6.05
C ASN A 19 -13.65 -19.90 4.69
N LEU A 20 -14.23 -18.71 4.53
CA LEU A 20 -14.90 -18.30 3.29
C LEU A 20 -13.94 -17.56 2.35
N ASP A 21 -14.16 -17.72 1.04
CA ASP A 21 -13.52 -16.90 0.02
C ASP A 21 -14.10 -15.47 0.01
N SER A 22 -13.42 -14.53 -0.67
CA SER A 22 -13.80 -13.12 -0.67
C SER A 22 -15.22 -12.86 -1.22
N SER A 23 -15.67 -13.65 -2.20
CA SER A 23 -17.02 -13.51 -2.75
C SER A 23 -18.07 -13.95 -1.73
N SER A 24 -17.88 -15.13 -1.14
CA SER A 24 -18.80 -15.65 -0.11
C SER A 24 -18.82 -14.79 1.16
N LYS A 25 -17.68 -14.22 1.56
CA LYS A 25 -17.61 -13.22 2.65
C LYS A 25 -18.52 -12.03 2.37
N ARG A 26 -18.44 -11.48 1.14
CA ARG A 26 -19.27 -10.35 0.73
C ARG A 26 -20.75 -10.73 0.75
N THR A 27 -21.11 -11.87 0.17
CA THR A 27 -22.50 -12.35 0.12
C THR A 27 -23.08 -12.55 1.52
N LEU A 28 -22.31 -13.20 2.42
CA LEU A 28 -22.73 -13.40 3.80
C LEU A 28 -22.97 -12.07 4.52
N LEU A 29 -22.01 -11.15 4.43
CA LEU A 29 -22.13 -9.82 5.06
C LEU A 29 -23.29 -9.02 4.47
N CYS A 30 -23.53 -9.09 3.16
CA CYS A 30 -24.70 -8.47 2.53
C CYS A 30 -26.01 -9.03 3.09
N SER A 31 -26.15 -10.35 3.21
CA SER A 31 -27.36 -10.95 3.78
C SER A 31 -27.58 -10.50 5.23
N ILE A 32 -26.53 -10.50 6.06
CA ILE A 32 -26.63 -10.03 7.45
C ILE A 32 -27.02 -8.55 7.49
N ALA A 33 -26.43 -7.71 6.64
CA ALA A 33 -26.75 -6.30 6.56
C ALA A 33 -28.21 -6.06 6.14
N THR A 34 -28.73 -6.83 5.19
CA THR A 34 -30.14 -6.79 4.79
C THR A 34 -31.06 -7.14 5.95
N ASP A 35 -30.76 -8.22 6.69
CA ASP A 35 -31.58 -8.65 7.82
C ASP A 35 -31.57 -7.60 8.95
N ILE A 36 -30.40 -7.04 9.25
CA ILE A 36 -30.25 -5.95 10.22
C ILE A 36 -31.09 -4.74 9.77
N THR A 37 -30.98 -4.33 8.51
CA THR A 37 -31.73 -3.19 7.95
C THR A 37 -33.24 -3.40 8.08
N ALA A 38 -33.73 -4.59 7.70
CA ALA A 38 -35.14 -4.93 7.84
C ALA A 38 -35.60 -4.91 9.31
N THR A 39 -34.74 -5.36 10.22
CA THR A 39 -34.99 -5.31 11.68
C THR A 39 -35.13 -3.87 12.16
N PHE A 40 -34.19 -2.99 11.79
CA PHE A 40 -34.27 -1.57 12.13
C PHE A 40 -35.53 -0.89 11.57
N ILE A 41 -35.91 -1.19 10.33
CA ILE A 41 -37.16 -0.68 9.74
C ILE A 41 -38.38 -1.13 10.55
N CYS A 42 -38.41 -2.39 10.99
CA CYS A 42 -39.50 -2.91 11.82
C CYS A 42 -39.57 -2.21 13.18
N ILE A 43 -38.40 -1.99 13.81
CA ILE A 43 -38.31 -1.26 15.08
C ILE A 43 -38.82 0.17 14.90
N SER A 44 -38.37 0.90 13.87
CA SER A 44 -38.84 2.26 13.56
C SER A 44 -40.35 2.33 13.42
N LYS A 45 -40.97 1.38 12.71
CA LYS A 45 -42.44 1.31 12.60
C LYS A 45 -43.14 1.13 13.95
N ASN A 46 -42.56 0.34 14.86
CA ASN A 46 -43.11 0.15 16.20
C ASN A 46 -42.95 1.38 17.10
N ILE A 47 -41.90 2.19 16.88
CA ILE A 47 -41.75 3.50 17.53
C ILE A 47 -42.81 4.48 17.01
N GLU A 48 -42.99 4.57 15.68
CA GLU A 48 -43.99 5.44 15.05
C GLU A 48 -45.41 5.12 15.52
N ASN A 49 -45.71 3.83 15.74
CA ASN A 49 -47.00 3.37 16.26
C ASN A 49 -47.17 3.59 17.79
N GLY A 50 -46.15 4.09 18.49
CA GLY A 50 -46.16 4.28 19.94
C GLY A 50 -46.05 3.00 20.76
N THR A 51 -45.76 1.86 20.13
CA THR A 51 -45.56 0.56 20.80
C THR A 51 -44.21 0.52 21.54
N LEU A 52 -43.20 1.21 21.02
CA LEU A 52 -41.87 1.34 21.63
C LEU A 52 -41.58 2.81 21.95
N SER A 53 -40.99 3.04 23.11
CA SER A 53 -40.44 4.34 23.52
C SER A 53 -38.91 4.34 23.46
N ASP A 54 -38.29 5.51 23.57
CA ASP A 54 -36.84 5.70 23.51
C ASP A 54 -36.06 4.85 24.53
N GLU A 55 -36.64 4.61 25.71
CA GLU A 55 -36.06 3.74 26.75
C GLU A 55 -35.86 2.30 26.25
N HIS A 56 -36.76 1.81 25.39
CA HIS A 56 -36.66 0.47 24.81
C HIS A 56 -35.58 0.38 23.74
N THR A 57 -35.17 1.50 23.15
CA THR A 57 -34.16 1.57 22.08
C THR A 57 -32.78 2.03 22.52
N ALA A 58 -32.60 2.40 23.79
CA ALA A 58 -31.31 2.87 24.32
C ALA A 58 -30.14 1.90 24.06
N SER A 59 -30.39 0.59 24.12
CA SER A 59 -29.37 -0.43 23.84
C SER A 59 -28.91 -0.44 22.37
N ILE A 60 -29.79 -0.03 21.46
CA ILE A 60 -29.50 0.07 20.03
C ILE A 60 -28.57 1.26 19.76
N GLU A 61 -28.78 2.38 20.45
CA GLU A 61 -27.88 3.54 20.38
C GLU A 61 -26.46 3.16 20.83
N SER A 62 -26.34 2.40 21.92
CA SER A 62 -25.04 1.89 22.37
C SER A 62 -24.34 1.02 21.31
N VAL A 63 -25.08 0.16 20.61
CA VAL A 63 -24.53 -0.65 19.50
C VAL A 63 -24.05 0.23 18.35
N ILE A 64 -24.82 1.26 17.99
CA ILE A 64 -24.45 2.23 16.95
C ILE A 64 -23.16 2.96 17.34
N ASP A 65 -23.02 3.35 18.60
CA ASP A 65 -21.82 4.03 19.09
C ASP A 65 -20.57 3.15 19.07
N ILE A 66 -20.70 1.86 19.41
CA ILE A 66 -19.61 0.89 19.28
C ILE A 66 -19.16 0.80 17.81
N ILE A 67 -20.12 0.67 16.88
CA ILE A 67 -19.83 0.59 15.44
C ILE A 67 -19.10 1.86 14.97
N LYS A 68 -19.62 3.05 15.28
CA LYS A 68 -18.99 4.34 14.96
C LYS A 68 -17.59 4.45 15.57
N GLY A 69 -17.40 4.01 16.81
CA GLY A 69 -16.11 4.02 17.50
C GLY A 69 -15.05 3.16 16.81
N THR A 70 -15.44 1.97 16.34
CA THR A 70 -14.54 1.08 15.58
C THR A 70 -14.16 1.66 14.22
N GLU A 71 -15.11 2.27 13.49
CA GLU A 71 -14.85 2.92 12.21
C GLU A 71 -13.85 4.08 12.35
N VAL A 72 -14.06 4.96 13.33
CA VAL A 72 -13.15 6.07 13.63
C VAL A 72 -11.75 5.56 13.97
N SER A 73 -11.66 4.49 14.75
CA SER A 73 -10.38 3.88 15.13
C SER A 73 -9.64 3.29 13.93
N HIS A 74 -10.34 2.56 13.05
CA HIS A 74 -9.78 2.04 11.81
C HIS A 74 -9.32 3.16 10.87
N ARG A 75 -10.12 4.21 10.70
CA ARG A 75 -9.75 5.37 9.88
C ARG A 75 -8.49 6.05 10.42
N ARG A 76 -8.42 6.32 11.72
CA ARG A 76 -7.22 6.90 12.37
C ARG A 76 -5.99 6.00 12.22
N MET A 77 -6.15 4.68 12.24
CA MET A 77 -5.05 3.74 11.99
C MET A 77 -4.55 3.84 10.55
N LEU A 78 -5.47 3.86 9.57
CA LEU A 78 -5.13 3.99 8.15
C LEU A 78 -4.45 5.32 7.84
N GLU A 79 -4.98 6.43 8.36
CA GLU A 79 -4.35 7.76 8.24
C GLU A 79 -2.92 7.77 8.78
N ARG A 80 -2.67 7.10 9.92
CA ARG A 80 -1.32 6.94 10.48
C ARG A 80 -0.41 6.10 9.58
N LYS A 81 -0.93 5.03 8.96
CA LYS A 81 -0.17 4.23 7.97
C LYS A 81 0.18 5.08 6.74
N VAL A 82 -0.78 5.80 6.16
CA VAL A 82 -0.56 6.68 5.01
C VAL A 82 0.50 7.74 5.32
N LYS A 83 0.40 8.41 6.48
CA LYS A 83 1.41 9.40 6.91
C LYS A 83 2.82 8.78 7.04
N ARG A 84 2.93 7.55 7.54
CA ARG A 84 4.22 6.84 7.64
C ARG A 84 4.80 6.55 6.26
N TYR A 85 4.01 6.00 5.34
CA TYR A 85 4.47 5.73 3.98
C TYR A 85 4.85 7.00 3.23
N ALA A 86 4.08 8.08 3.35
CA ALA A 86 4.44 9.37 2.75
C ALA A 86 5.80 9.90 3.24
N ARG A 87 6.10 9.75 4.53
CA ARG A 87 7.42 10.11 5.09
C ARG A 87 8.54 9.24 4.53
N LEU A 88 8.31 7.93 4.45
CA LEU A 88 9.28 6.98 3.87
C LEU A 88 9.56 7.31 2.40
N THR A 89 8.52 7.54 1.60
CA THR A 89 8.66 7.91 0.19
C THR A 89 9.49 9.18 0.01
N ARG A 90 9.29 10.19 0.87
CA ARG A 90 10.10 11.42 0.84
C ARG A 90 11.58 11.13 1.11
N ARG A 91 11.88 10.32 2.14
CA ARG A 91 13.26 9.93 2.48
C ARG A 91 13.95 9.16 1.36
N LEU A 92 13.27 8.16 0.80
CA LEU A 92 13.80 7.37 -0.30
C LEU A 92 14.03 8.23 -1.56
N LYS A 93 13.15 9.21 -1.81
CA LYS A 93 13.34 10.16 -2.92
C LYS A 93 14.60 11.01 -2.70
N SER A 94 14.82 11.54 -1.49
CA SER A 94 16.03 12.31 -1.19
C SER A 94 17.30 11.45 -1.28
N GLU A 95 17.28 10.22 -0.77
CA GLU A 95 18.42 9.30 -0.87
C GLU A 95 18.74 8.96 -2.33
N ARG A 96 17.72 8.69 -3.14
CA ARG A 96 17.90 8.41 -4.57
C ARG A 96 18.49 9.60 -5.32
N GLU A 97 18.03 10.81 -5.00
CA GLU A 97 18.56 12.03 -5.60
C GLU A 97 20.01 12.29 -5.19
N TRP A 98 20.33 12.06 -3.91
CA TRP A 98 21.70 12.13 -3.41
C TRP A 98 22.61 11.12 -4.12
N MET A 99 22.20 9.84 -4.20
CA MET A 99 22.95 8.81 -4.92
C MET A 99 23.17 9.18 -6.39
N ARG A 100 22.15 9.69 -7.09
CA ARG A 100 22.29 10.13 -8.48
C ARG A 100 23.37 11.20 -8.65
N ARG A 101 23.47 12.14 -7.71
CA ARG A 101 24.49 13.18 -7.76
C ARG A 101 25.89 12.60 -7.52
N GLU A 102 26.06 11.80 -6.47
CA GLU A 102 27.36 11.18 -6.16
C GLU A 102 27.85 10.26 -7.28
N PHE A 103 26.98 9.38 -7.79
CA PHE A 103 27.31 8.53 -8.93
C PHE A 103 27.57 9.35 -10.19
N GLY A 104 26.80 10.40 -10.44
CA GLY A 104 27.03 11.30 -11.58
C GLY A 104 28.41 11.96 -11.54
N GLU A 105 28.83 12.45 -10.38
CA GLU A 105 30.17 13.03 -10.21
C GLU A 105 31.29 11.98 -10.34
N LEU A 106 31.07 10.77 -9.83
CA LEU A 106 32.02 9.68 -10.01
C LEU A 106 32.19 9.31 -11.50
N VAL A 107 31.09 9.18 -12.24
CA VAL A 107 31.11 8.88 -13.68
C VAL A 107 31.86 9.98 -14.45
N LYS A 108 31.57 11.26 -14.19
CA LYS A 108 32.29 12.38 -14.82
C LYS A 108 33.80 12.31 -14.57
N ARG A 109 34.23 11.98 -13.35
CA ARG A 109 35.66 11.82 -13.02
C ARG A 109 36.28 10.63 -13.76
N ALA A 110 35.57 9.51 -13.84
CA ALA A 110 36.02 8.33 -14.58
C ALA A 110 36.16 8.63 -16.08
N ASP A 111 35.18 9.31 -16.68
CA ASP A 111 35.23 9.74 -18.08
C ASP A 111 36.41 10.67 -18.36
N ALA A 112 36.68 11.62 -17.45
CA ALA A 112 37.83 12.50 -17.58
C ALA A 112 39.17 11.76 -17.52
N VAL A 113 39.30 10.74 -16.65
CA VAL A 113 40.48 9.87 -16.59
C VAL A 113 40.61 9.07 -17.88
N ASN A 114 39.52 8.46 -18.34
CA ASN A 114 39.49 7.67 -19.55
C ASN A 114 39.94 8.50 -20.77
N LEU A 115 39.37 9.70 -20.95
CA LEU A 115 39.75 10.62 -22.02
C LEU A 115 41.25 10.97 -21.99
N ARG A 116 41.81 11.26 -20.81
CA ARG A 116 43.25 11.53 -20.66
C ARG A 116 44.10 10.32 -21.03
N TRP A 117 43.69 9.13 -20.61
CA TRP A 117 44.40 7.89 -20.93
C TRP A 117 44.33 7.58 -22.43
N SER A 118 43.14 7.66 -23.05
CA SER A 118 42.97 7.45 -24.49
C SER A 118 43.78 8.45 -25.33
N LYS A 119 43.95 9.69 -24.85
CA LYS A 119 44.84 10.66 -25.50
C LYS A 119 46.30 10.20 -25.43
N ARG A 120 46.80 9.84 -24.24
CA ARG A 120 48.17 9.34 -24.06
C ARG A 120 48.47 8.11 -24.91
N VAL A 121 47.54 7.16 -24.98
CA VAL A 121 47.69 5.95 -25.81
C VAL A 121 47.82 6.34 -27.28
N ARG A 122 46.96 7.23 -27.79
CA ARG A 122 47.06 7.72 -29.17
C ARG A 122 48.38 8.44 -29.46
N ASP A 123 48.84 9.29 -28.54
CA ASP A 123 50.12 9.99 -28.69
C ASP A 123 51.29 8.99 -28.76
N LEU A 124 51.28 7.97 -27.89
CA LEU A 124 52.28 6.89 -27.90
C LEU A 124 52.22 6.03 -29.17
N GLU A 125 51.03 5.74 -29.70
CA GLU A 125 50.87 5.03 -30.96
C GLU A 125 51.48 5.80 -32.13
N VAL A 126 51.33 7.13 -32.16
CA VAL A 126 51.93 8.00 -33.17
C VAL A 126 53.46 7.95 -33.08
N VAL A 127 54.02 8.10 -31.87
CA VAL A 127 55.47 8.03 -31.64
C VAL A 127 56.02 6.67 -32.03
N ASN A 128 55.36 5.58 -31.65
CA ASN A 128 55.78 4.21 -31.98
C ASN A 128 55.77 3.98 -33.51
N LYS A 129 54.73 4.44 -34.21
CA LYS A 129 54.67 4.39 -35.67
C LYS A 129 55.77 5.21 -36.34
N ALA A 130 56.16 6.35 -35.78
CA ALA A 130 57.26 7.15 -36.30
C ALA A 130 58.60 6.44 -36.09
N MET A 131 58.86 5.95 -34.88
CA MET A 131 60.08 5.22 -34.53
C MET A 131 60.27 3.95 -35.38
N ARG A 132 59.18 3.19 -35.61
CA ARG A 132 59.21 2.03 -36.52
C ARG A 132 59.57 2.40 -37.95
N ARG A 133 59.11 3.54 -38.46
CA ARG A 133 59.46 4.00 -39.82
C ARG A 133 60.95 4.37 -39.93
N GLU A 134 61.50 5.02 -38.92
CA GLU A 134 62.92 5.39 -38.90
C GLU A 134 63.84 4.16 -38.76
N LEU A 135 63.45 3.16 -37.94
CA LEU A 135 64.17 1.89 -37.84
C LEU A 135 64.19 1.07 -39.14
N VAL A 136 63.18 1.23 -40.00
CA VAL A 136 63.13 0.57 -41.32
C VAL A 136 64.03 1.29 -42.33
N LYS A 137 64.10 2.63 -42.28
CA LYS A 137 65.00 3.42 -43.14
C LYS A 137 66.49 3.25 -42.79
N GLY A 138 66.82 3.11 -41.51
CA GLY A 138 68.22 2.90 -41.06
C GLY A 138 68.78 1.50 -41.32
N LYS A 139 68.03 0.62 -41.99
CA LYS A 139 68.44 -0.75 -42.37
C LYS A 139 68.66 -0.94 -43.88
N GLN A 140 68.51 0.12 -44.68
CA GLN A 140 68.92 0.17 -46.10
C GLN A 140 70.29 0.81 -46.22
#